data_AF-A0A7C9PZ16-F1
#
_entry.id   AF-A0A7C9PZ16-F1
#
_cell.length_a   1.000
_cell.length_b   1.000
_cell.length_c   1.000
_cell.angle_alpha   90.00
_cell.angle_beta   90.00
_cell.angle_gamma   90.00
#
_symmetry.space_group_name_H-M   'P 1'
#
loop_
_entity.id
_entity.type
_entity.pdbx_description
1 polymer ?
#
loop_
_entity_poly.entity_id
_entity_poly.type
_entity_poly.pdbx_seq_one_letter_code
_entity_poly.pdbx_strand_id
1 'polypeptide(L)'
;MTTVTQLLQQLPDLSDEQLKQAYFNRAQGTKLLVQMLPLVAQESLALRLVKLALEVDWKLAAKLAGAVQVQFQQQAVSLIAELKITLPLKNRLLGMTGSDSAIPQLLQSLSINGDARSRRTAARALVKIGSDAAVSLLLRSLASRFYDIQGWAAWSLSQIGSETTVRELRKALNSNQSSVRNWAVWALGEMNSDAAFAGLLEAVEHPDFEVRWRAVAGLGKNRRQDVVPKLLQALEDRNNEVRAKAASALGEIGAEVSVSKLVNAVLNDRDEYVSSKAIDSLVKIGGFRAESGVMEALRHSNRYIRFRAVSALKSLRGEAALAGILEALQDEDYMVRGKAADELGWLGNNGAIAGLLKALDDPEYYVRWRVAAALGLLGGEGAVAGLVSALDDERSTVRQRAAKSLGEIGSKAALSALRQAASHKHNNVRAWASVALQKIETEAVINTNSNIPNKAGLPNISIVSQLEASEKLRDPRTGRLIKSIISIGTPGTSAPLGFERVPNRLRLEFDDIEEPHDDPESKLPPVEDIYKAIEFAPSVAKHKGTLLVHCQAGISRSSAIALTVLATLLGPGKEEQAMAYVMEARPIATPNLWIVELADEALGRDGKLVDAAQLYQDFVSPGHVF
;
A
#
# COMPACT_ATOMS: atom_id res chain seq x y z
N MET A 1 -17.02 28.67 -38.48
CA MET A 1 -17.14 27.45 -37.66
C MET A 1 -18.63 27.16 -37.50
N THR A 2 -19.08 25.94 -37.74
CA THR A 2 -20.48 25.54 -37.55
C THR A 2 -20.88 25.70 -36.09
N THR A 3 -21.99 26.38 -35.81
CA THR A 3 -22.56 26.53 -34.46
C THR A 3 -23.47 25.35 -34.10
N VAL A 4 -23.74 25.14 -32.80
CA VAL A 4 -24.67 24.10 -32.33
C VAL A 4 -26.05 24.24 -33.00
N THR A 5 -26.56 25.46 -33.14
CA THR A 5 -27.85 25.75 -33.78
C THR A 5 -27.84 25.39 -35.27
N GLN A 6 -26.76 25.70 -35.99
CA GLN A 6 -26.62 25.35 -37.41
C GLN A 6 -26.55 23.83 -37.60
N LEU A 7 -25.80 23.13 -36.73
CA LEU A 7 -25.70 21.68 -36.79
C LEU A 7 -27.05 21.01 -36.50
N LEU A 8 -27.80 21.50 -35.50
CA LEU A 8 -29.11 20.97 -35.15
C LEU A 8 -30.10 21.07 -36.32
N GLN A 9 -30.08 22.18 -37.06
CA GLN A 9 -30.92 22.38 -38.25
C GLN A 9 -30.53 21.47 -39.41
N GLN A 10 -29.22 21.25 -39.62
CA GLN A 10 -28.71 20.44 -40.73
C GLN A 10 -28.72 18.94 -40.44
N LEU A 11 -28.81 18.54 -39.18
CA LEU A 11 -28.67 17.15 -38.73
C LEU A 11 -29.55 16.14 -39.49
N PRO A 12 -30.84 16.42 -39.80
CA PRO A 12 -31.67 15.49 -40.55
C PRO A 12 -31.14 15.18 -41.96
N ASP A 13 -30.48 16.16 -42.58
CA ASP A 13 -30.05 16.11 -43.99
C ASP A 13 -28.61 15.61 -44.16
N LEU A 14 -27.82 15.56 -43.09
CA LEU A 14 -26.45 15.04 -43.14
C LEU A 14 -26.43 13.52 -43.32
N SER A 15 -25.57 13.04 -44.22
CA SER A 15 -25.33 11.60 -44.37
C SER A 15 -24.47 11.04 -43.24
N ASP A 16 -24.51 9.73 -43.03
CA ASP A 16 -23.71 9.05 -42.01
C ASP A 16 -22.21 9.27 -42.21
N GLU A 17 -21.73 9.25 -43.47
CA GLU A 17 -20.33 9.52 -43.80
C GLU A 17 -19.91 10.97 -43.53
N GLN A 18 -20.78 11.94 -43.83
CA GLN A 18 -20.53 13.34 -43.50
C GLN A 18 -20.41 13.53 -41.98
N LEU A 19 -21.29 12.88 -41.22
CA LEU A 19 -21.23 12.90 -39.76
C LEU A 19 -19.93 12.30 -39.23
N LYS A 20 -19.53 11.12 -39.74
CA LYS A 20 -18.27 10.45 -39.37
C LYS A 20 -17.04 11.32 -39.63
N GLN A 21 -16.91 11.84 -40.85
CA GLN A 21 -15.72 12.59 -41.27
C GLN A 21 -15.62 13.98 -40.63
N ALA A 22 -16.73 14.70 -40.56
CA ALA A 22 -16.73 16.09 -40.10
C ALA A 22 -16.84 16.23 -38.58
N TYR A 23 -17.55 15.30 -37.91
CA TYR A 23 -17.91 15.45 -36.50
C TYR A 23 -17.32 14.39 -35.58
N PHE A 24 -17.46 13.09 -35.89
CA PHE A 24 -16.98 12.04 -34.98
C PHE A 24 -15.44 11.92 -34.95
N ASN A 25 -14.77 12.07 -36.10
CA ASN A 25 -13.31 11.91 -36.21
C ASN A 25 -12.49 13.14 -35.77
N ARG A 26 -13.15 14.21 -35.30
CA ARG A 26 -12.50 15.48 -34.95
C ARG A 26 -12.90 15.91 -33.55
N ALA A 27 -11.93 16.25 -32.70
CA ALA A 27 -12.19 16.66 -31.31
C ALA A 27 -13.21 17.82 -31.18
N GLN A 28 -13.10 18.83 -32.07
CA GLN A 28 -14.03 19.95 -32.07
C GLN A 28 -15.45 19.55 -32.52
N GLY A 29 -15.56 18.60 -33.44
CA GLY A 29 -16.83 18.05 -33.91
C GLY A 29 -17.54 17.22 -32.83
N THR A 30 -16.79 16.36 -32.16
CA THR A 30 -17.26 15.59 -31.00
C THR A 30 -17.82 16.50 -29.89
N LYS A 31 -17.11 17.61 -29.59
CA LYS A 31 -17.59 18.59 -28.61
C LYS A 31 -18.92 19.23 -29.03
N LEU A 32 -19.07 19.57 -30.31
CA LEU A 32 -20.33 20.11 -30.85
C LEU A 32 -21.47 19.10 -30.75
N LEU A 33 -21.22 17.83 -31.07
CA LEU A 33 -22.23 16.77 -30.95
C LEU A 33 -22.73 16.62 -29.51
N VAL A 34 -21.82 16.57 -28.53
CA VAL A 34 -22.19 16.46 -27.10
C VAL A 34 -23.02 17.66 -26.63
N GLN A 35 -22.72 18.88 -27.11
CA GLN A 35 -23.48 20.08 -26.75
C GLN A 35 -24.84 20.15 -27.45
N MET A 36 -24.95 19.61 -28.65
CA MET A 36 -26.19 19.61 -29.43
C MET A 36 -27.17 18.54 -28.98
N LEU A 37 -26.68 17.37 -28.59
CA LEU A 37 -27.50 16.18 -28.33
C LEU A 37 -28.66 16.39 -27.33
N PRO A 38 -28.50 17.17 -26.24
CA PRO A 38 -29.62 17.49 -25.34
C PRO A 38 -30.76 18.26 -26.02
N LEU A 39 -30.49 18.94 -27.14
CA LEU A 39 -31.45 19.74 -27.90
C LEU A 39 -32.17 18.94 -29.00
N VAL A 40 -31.75 17.70 -29.26
CA VAL A 40 -32.35 16.85 -30.30
C VAL A 40 -33.68 16.29 -29.78
N ALA A 41 -34.79 16.85 -30.27
CA ALA A 41 -36.14 16.47 -29.85
C ALA A 41 -36.62 15.11 -30.40
N GLN A 42 -36.03 14.63 -31.49
CA GLN A 42 -36.44 13.40 -32.14
C GLN A 42 -35.58 12.22 -31.69
N GLU A 43 -36.21 11.21 -31.09
CA GLU A 43 -35.54 10.00 -30.58
C GLU A 43 -34.71 9.29 -31.66
N SER A 44 -35.27 9.11 -32.85
CA SER A 44 -34.58 8.39 -33.94
C SER A 44 -33.28 9.08 -34.38
N LEU A 45 -33.23 10.42 -34.39
CA LEU A 45 -32.03 11.17 -34.72
C LEU A 45 -30.99 11.10 -33.59
N ALA A 46 -31.44 11.19 -32.33
CA ALA A 46 -30.56 11.05 -31.18
C ALA A 46 -29.92 9.64 -31.15
N LEU A 47 -30.73 8.58 -31.32
CA LEU A 47 -30.25 7.21 -31.37
C LEU A 47 -29.38 6.92 -32.60
N ARG A 48 -29.67 7.54 -33.76
CA ARG A 48 -28.81 7.45 -34.96
C ARG A 48 -27.40 7.92 -34.65
N LEU A 49 -27.24 9.06 -33.97
CA LEU A 49 -25.93 9.58 -33.62
C LEU A 49 -25.18 8.67 -32.63
N VAL A 50 -25.86 8.09 -31.65
CA VAL A 50 -25.25 7.14 -30.71
C VAL A 50 -24.80 5.86 -31.44
N LYS A 51 -25.62 5.33 -32.36
CA LYS A 51 -25.27 4.15 -33.17
C LYS A 51 -24.07 4.42 -34.08
N LEU A 52 -24.04 5.57 -34.75
CA LEU A 52 -22.89 5.96 -35.59
C LEU A 52 -21.61 6.12 -34.75
N ALA A 53 -21.73 6.66 -33.54
CA ALA A 53 -20.60 6.77 -32.64
C ALA A 53 -20.06 5.39 -32.24
N LEU A 54 -20.92 4.38 -32.05
CA LEU A 54 -20.50 3.01 -31.70
C LEU A 54 -19.63 2.37 -32.78
N GLU A 55 -19.82 2.74 -34.05
CA GLU A 55 -19.01 2.29 -35.16
C GLU A 55 -17.62 2.94 -35.20
N VAL A 56 -17.44 4.08 -34.52
CA VAL A 56 -16.21 4.89 -34.55
C VAL A 56 -15.42 4.73 -33.26
N ASP A 57 -16.03 5.02 -32.12
CA ASP A 57 -15.40 5.02 -30.80
C ASP A 57 -16.45 4.77 -29.70
N TRP A 58 -16.33 3.65 -28.99
CA TRP A 58 -17.25 3.26 -27.92
C TRP A 58 -17.30 4.26 -26.76
N LYS A 59 -16.19 4.93 -26.42
CA LYS A 59 -16.16 5.93 -25.35
C LYS A 59 -16.94 7.18 -25.76
N LEU A 60 -16.83 7.56 -27.04
CA LEU A 60 -17.62 8.65 -27.60
C LEU A 60 -19.10 8.29 -27.59
N ALA A 61 -19.44 7.08 -28.04
CA ALA A 61 -20.81 6.60 -28.00
C ALA A 61 -21.41 6.62 -26.60
N ALA A 62 -20.68 6.17 -25.58
CA ALA A 62 -21.13 6.21 -24.20
C ALA A 62 -21.41 7.65 -23.72
N LYS A 63 -20.51 8.60 -24.03
CA LYS A 63 -20.71 10.02 -23.70
C LYS A 63 -21.94 10.59 -24.38
N LEU A 64 -22.17 10.25 -25.65
CA LEU A 64 -23.35 10.69 -26.40
C LEU A 64 -24.61 10.03 -25.85
N ALA A 65 -24.59 8.74 -25.51
CA ALA A 65 -25.72 8.06 -24.89
C ALA A 65 -26.16 8.70 -23.57
N GLY A 66 -25.21 9.29 -22.83
CA GLY A 66 -25.50 10.12 -21.66
C GLY A 66 -26.05 11.52 -21.97
N ALA A 67 -25.59 12.13 -23.05
CA ALA A 67 -25.93 13.50 -23.43
C ALA A 67 -27.30 13.64 -24.13
N VAL A 68 -27.94 12.53 -24.53
CA VAL A 68 -29.31 12.60 -25.09
C VAL A 68 -30.29 13.13 -24.02
N GLN A 69 -31.46 13.59 -24.47
CA GLN A 69 -32.55 13.96 -23.56
C GLN A 69 -32.88 12.82 -22.60
N VAL A 70 -33.20 13.14 -21.35
CA VAL A 70 -33.47 12.17 -20.27
C VAL A 70 -34.45 11.07 -20.69
N GLN A 71 -35.51 11.44 -21.42
CA GLN A 71 -36.54 10.51 -21.93
C GLN A 71 -36.02 9.47 -22.96
N PHE A 72 -34.85 9.70 -23.56
CA PHE A 72 -34.21 8.79 -24.53
C PHE A 72 -32.97 8.08 -23.96
N GLN A 73 -32.53 8.45 -22.74
CA GLN A 73 -31.31 7.90 -22.14
C GLN A 73 -31.42 6.39 -21.92
N GLN A 74 -32.60 5.87 -21.55
CA GLN A 74 -32.78 4.43 -21.34
C GLN A 74 -32.45 3.64 -22.62
N GLN A 75 -33.01 4.05 -23.76
CA GLN A 75 -32.79 3.42 -25.06
C GLN A 75 -31.34 3.58 -25.51
N ALA A 76 -30.77 4.79 -25.35
CA ALA A 76 -29.40 5.06 -25.75
C ALA A 76 -28.37 4.27 -24.91
N VAL A 77 -28.59 4.15 -23.60
CA VAL A 77 -27.75 3.36 -22.69
C VAL A 77 -27.91 1.85 -22.97
N SER A 78 -29.09 1.38 -23.37
CA SER A 78 -29.30 -0.02 -23.77
C SER A 78 -28.40 -0.43 -24.94
N LEU A 79 -28.14 0.47 -25.89
CA LEU A 79 -27.22 0.20 -27.00
C LEU A 79 -25.79 -0.11 -26.51
N ILE A 80 -25.35 0.54 -25.43
CA ILE A 80 -24.04 0.26 -24.80
C ILE A 80 -24.09 -1.05 -24.02
N ALA A 81 -25.18 -1.28 -23.29
CA ALA A 81 -25.40 -2.48 -22.50
C ALA A 81 -25.38 -3.78 -23.32
N GLU A 82 -25.93 -3.72 -24.53
CA GLU A 82 -26.08 -4.86 -25.44
C GLU A 82 -24.79 -5.21 -26.20
N LEU A 83 -23.73 -4.40 -26.06
CA LEU A 83 -22.44 -4.69 -26.67
C LEU A 83 -21.88 -6.05 -26.18
N LYS A 84 -21.41 -6.85 -27.14
CA LYS A 84 -20.76 -8.14 -26.90
C LYS A 84 -19.26 -7.93 -26.64
N ILE A 85 -18.96 -7.35 -25.47
CA ILE A 85 -17.61 -7.03 -24.98
C ILE A 85 -17.43 -7.55 -23.56
N THR A 86 -16.20 -7.51 -23.04
CA THR A 86 -15.90 -7.91 -21.67
C THR A 86 -16.67 -7.06 -20.66
N LEU A 87 -17.12 -7.68 -19.56
CA LEU A 87 -17.91 -7.00 -18.54
C LEU A 87 -17.18 -5.80 -17.91
N PRO A 88 -15.86 -5.86 -17.62
CA PRO A 88 -15.12 -4.70 -17.12
C PRO A 88 -15.13 -3.50 -18.08
N LEU A 89 -14.99 -3.74 -19.39
CA LEU A 89 -15.05 -2.67 -20.38
C LEU A 89 -16.47 -2.11 -20.49
N LYS A 90 -17.48 -2.97 -20.48
CA LYS A 90 -18.89 -2.57 -20.46
C LYS A 90 -19.20 -1.67 -19.27
N ASN A 91 -18.77 -2.04 -18.06
CA ASN A 91 -18.97 -1.24 -16.85
C ASN A 91 -18.35 0.15 -16.98
N ARG A 92 -17.14 0.26 -17.53
CA ARG A 92 -16.49 1.56 -17.79
C ARG A 92 -17.29 2.43 -18.76
N LEU A 93 -17.79 1.84 -19.85
CA LEU A 93 -18.62 2.55 -20.82
C LEU A 93 -19.96 2.98 -20.21
N LEU A 94 -20.63 2.11 -19.45
CA LEU A 94 -21.86 2.43 -18.73
C LEU A 94 -21.64 3.59 -17.75
N GLY A 95 -20.54 3.60 -16.99
CA GLY A 95 -20.18 4.73 -16.12
C GLY A 95 -19.88 6.02 -16.89
N MET A 96 -19.35 5.94 -18.12
CA MET A 96 -19.13 7.11 -18.99
C MET A 96 -20.42 7.78 -19.48
N THR A 97 -21.56 7.08 -19.43
CA THR A 97 -22.86 7.67 -19.76
C THR A 97 -23.29 8.71 -18.72
N GLY A 98 -22.87 8.58 -17.45
CA GLY A 98 -23.34 9.45 -16.37
C GLY A 98 -24.86 9.40 -16.16
N SER A 99 -25.55 8.38 -16.69
CA SER A 99 -27.00 8.26 -16.64
C SER A 99 -27.44 7.24 -15.59
N ASP A 100 -28.51 7.56 -14.87
CA ASP A 100 -29.17 6.66 -13.92
C ASP A 100 -29.67 5.37 -14.58
N SER A 101 -29.93 5.41 -15.89
CA SER A 101 -30.34 4.24 -16.69
C SER A 101 -29.30 3.11 -16.68
N ALA A 102 -28.03 3.43 -16.41
CA ALA A 102 -26.95 2.44 -16.33
C ALA A 102 -26.88 1.72 -14.96
N ILE A 103 -27.44 2.32 -13.90
CA ILE A 103 -27.29 1.85 -12.51
C ILE A 103 -27.76 0.40 -12.31
N PRO A 104 -28.92 -0.05 -12.83
CA PRO A 104 -29.38 -1.42 -12.60
C PRO A 104 -28.38 -2.49 -13.06
N GLN A 105 -27.74 -2.28 -14.22
CA GLN A 105 -26.76 -3.22 -14.77
C GLN A 105 -25.42 -3.17 -14.03
N LEU A 106 -25.01 -1.99 -13.58
CA LEU A 106 -23.81 -1.84 -12.76
C LEU A 106 -23.99 -2.52 -11.40
N LEU A 107 -25.17 -2.39 -10.77
CA LEU A 107 -25.48 -3.12 -9.53
C LEU A 107 -25.56 -4.63 -9.76
N GLN A 108 -26.09 -5.06 -10.90
CA GLN A 108 -26.02 -6.46 -11.28
C GLN A 108 -24.56 -6.91 -11.33
N SER A 109 -23.68 -6.15 -11.98
CA SER A 109 -22.25 -6.47 -12.09
C SER A 109 -21.50 -6.39 -10.76
N LEU A 110 -21.95 -5.55 -9.83
CA LEU A 110 -21.47 -5.52 -8.46
C LEU A 110 -21.90 -6.78 -7.68
N SER A 111 -23.09 -7.32 -7.97
CA SER A 111 -23.71 -8.44 -7.24
C SER A 111 -23.54 -9.84 -7.85
N ILE A 112 -23.23 -9.94 -9.14
CA ILE A 112 -22.98 -11.21 -9.83
C ILE A 112 -21.73 -11.87 -9.21
N ASN A 113 -21.70 -13.20 -9.21
CA ASN A 113 -20.49 -14.04 -9.04
C ASN A 113 -19.48 -13.82 -10.18
N GLY A 114 -19.22 -12.58 -10.54
CA GLY A 114 -18.23 -12.18 -11.53
C GLY A 114 -16.85 -12.19 -10.90
N ASP A 115 -15.82 -12.10 -11.73
CA ASP A 115 -14.46 -11.85 -11.25
C ASP A 115 -14.39 -10.55 -10.43
N ALA A 116 -13.40 -10.44 -9.54
CA ALA A 116 -13.20 -9.25 -8.71
C ALA A 116 -13.12 -7.97 -9.55
N ARG A 117 -12.45 -8.03 -10.72
CA ARG A 117 -12.29 -6.92 -11.68
C ARG A 117 -13.64 -6.34 -12.14
N SER A 118 -14.65 -7.17 -12.37
CA SER A 118 -15.99 -6.72 -12.77
C SER A 118 -16.70 -5.97 -11.66
N ARG A 119 -16.58 -6.43 -10.39
CA ARG A 119 -17.13 -5.71 -9.23
C ARG A 119 -16.44 -4.36 -9.04
N ARG A 120 -15.11 -4.32 -9.12
CA ARG A 120 -14.32 -3.07 -9.03
C ARG A 120 -14.75 -2.07 -10.09
N THR A 121 -14.79 -2.49 -11.35
CA THR A 121 -15.18 -1.59 -12.45
C THR A 121 -16.63 -1.11 -12.34
N ALA A 122 -17.54 -1.94 -11.83
CA ALA A 122 -18.92 -1.54 -11.55
C ALA A 122 -19.00 -0.49 -10.43
N ALA A 123 -18.31 -0.72 -9.31
CA ALA A 123 -18.24 0.22 -8.19
C ALA A 123 -17.72 1.60 -8.63
N ARG A 124 -16.67 1.61 -9.46
CA ARG A 124 -16.08 2.82 -10.03
C ARG A 124 -17.00 3.52 -11.03
N ALA A 125 -17.73 2.77 -11.85
CA ALA A 125 -18.73 3.32 -12.74
C ALA A 125 -19.89 3.99 -11.97
N LEU A 126 -20.31 3.41 -10.84
CA LEU A 126 -21.32 4.00 -9.95
C LEU A 126 -20.82 5.31 -9.31
N VAL A 127 -19.54 5.39 -8.91
CA VAL A 127 -18.91 6.65 -8.46
C VAL A 127 -18.99 7.72 -9.54
N LYS A 128 -18.68 7.35 -10.78
CA LYS A 128 -18.70 8.30 -11.91
C LYS A 128 -20.10 8.82 -12.25
N ILE A 129 -21.14 8.01 -12.03
CA ILE A 129 -22.54 8.45 -12.16
C ILE A 129 -22.91 9.38 -10.99
N GLY A 130 -22.60 8.98 -9.76
CA GLY A 130 -22.67 9.85 -8.57
C GLY A 130 -24.05 10.41 -8.22
N SER A 131 -25.13 9.88 -8.79
CA SER A 131 -26.49 10.38 -8.56
C SER A 131 -27.10 9.89 -7.24
N ASP A 132 -28.13 10.59 -6.77
CA ASP A 132 -28.89 10.18 -5.58
C ASP A 132 -29.52 8.79 -5.72
N ALA A 133 -29.86 8.39 -6.95
CA ALA A 133 -30.32 7.04 -7.26
C ALA A 133 -29.22 5.98 -7.01
N ALA A 134 -27.98 6.28 -7.43
CA ALA A 134 -26.84 5.41 -7.19
C ALA A 134 -26.56 5.31 -5.68
N VAL A 135 -26.56 6.44 -4.97
CA VAL A 135 -26.39 6.50 -3.50
C VAL A 135 -27.42 5.63 -2.79
N SER A 136 -28.69 5.78 -3.12
CA SER A 136 -29.79 5.02 -2.50
C SER A 136 -29.63 3.51 -2.66
N LEU A 137 -29.13 3.06 -3.81
CA LEU A 137 -28.97 1.64 -4.09
C LEU A 137 -27.66 1.08 -3.50
N LEU A 138 -26.57 1.86 -3.51
CA LEU A 138 -25.33 1.50 -2.83
C LEU A 138 -25.54 1.33 -1.32
N LEU A 139 -26.35 2.19 -0.69
CA LEU A 139 -26.72 2.05 0.72
C LEU A 139 -27.44 0.73 1.02
N ARG A 140 -28.28 0.25 0.11
CA ARG A 140 -28.91 -1.08 0.24
C ARG A 140 -27.86 -2.19 0.11
N SER A 141 -26.86 -2.02 -0.73
CA SER A 141 -25.75 -2.99 -0.90
C SER A 141 -24.86 -3.13 0.34
N LEU A 142 -24.86 -2.17 1.27
CA LEU A 142 -24.21 -2.33 2.59
C LEU A 142 -24.83 -3.46 3.43
N ALA A 143 -26.08 -3.84 3.14
CA ALA A 143 -26.77 -4.97 3.77
C ALA A 143 -26.57 -6.30 3.02
N SER A 144 -25.68 -6.35 2.02
CA SER A 144 -25.36 -7.58 1.29
C SER A 144 -24.85 -8.66 2.24
N ARG A 145 -25.07 -9.95 1.91
CA ARG A 145 -24.44 -11.07 2.63
C ARG A 145 -22.96 -11.26 2.30
N PHE A 146 -22.48 -10.63 1.23
CA PHE A 146 -21.12 -10.77 0.73
C PHE A 146 -20.29 -9.54 1.13
N TYR A 147 -19.17 -9.78 1.81
CA TYR A 147 -18.34 -8.75 2.42
C TYR A 147 -17.68 -7.82 1.37
N ASP A 148 -17.22 -8.37 0.26
CA ASP A 148 -16.66 -7.63 -0.88
C ASP A 148 -17.66 -6.64 -1.50
N ILE A 149 -18.93 -7.04 -1.65
CA ILE A 149 -20.00 -6.14 -2.12
C ILE A 149 -20.22 -4.99 -1.13
N GLN A 150 -20.23 -5.28 0.17
CA GLN A 150 -20.38 -4.25 1.19
C GLN A 150 -19.22 -3.24 1.11
N GLY A 151 -17.98 -3.74 1.00
CA GLY A 151 -16.79 -2.91 0.93
C GLY A 151 -16.74 -2.03 -0.32
N TRP A 152 -17.04 -2.58 -1.49
CA TRP A 152 -17.11 -1.78 -2.71
C TRP A 152 -18.28 -0.78 -2.71
N ALA A 153 -19.40 -1.13 -2.09
CA ALA A 153 -20.51 -0.19 -1.94
C ALA A 153 -20.14 0.98 -1.00
N ALA A 154 -19.52 0.68 0.14
CA ALA A 154 -19.01 1.68 1.08
C ALA A 154 -17.94 2.56 0.46
N TRP A 155 -17.00 1.96 -0.29
CA TRP A 155 -15.99 2.67 -1.05
C TRP A 155 -16.65 3.62 -2.06
N SER A 156 -17.59 3.14 -2.87
CA SER A 156 -18.31 4.01 -3.82
C SER A 156 -19.01 5.18 -3.12
N LEU A 157 -19.68 4.94 -1.99
CA LEU A 157 -20.32 6.00 -1.21
C LEU A 157 -19.30 7.02 -0.71
N SER A 158 -18.15 6.58 -0.19
CA SER A 158 -17.06 7.48 0.26
C SER A 158 -16.55 8.40 -0.86
N GLN A 159 -16.41 7.86 -2.08
CA GLN A 159 -15.91 8.61 -3.23
C GLN A 159 -16.96 9.56 -3.82
N ILE A 160 -18.26 9.22 -3.73
CA ILE A 160 -19.34 10.11 -4.17
C ILE A 160 -19.42 11.35 -3.28
N GLY A 161 -19.31 11.19 -1.96
CA GLY A 161 -19.06 12.31 -1.04
C GLY A 161 -20.11 13.42 -0.97
N SER A 162 -21.26 13.30 -1.64
CA SER A 162 -22.28 14.36 -1.69
C SER A 162 -22.95 14.59 -0.34
N GLU A 163 -23.57 15.76 -0.15
CA GLU A 163 -24.34 16.06 1.08
C GLU A 163 -25.45 15.04 1.33
N THR A 164 -26.11 14.56 0.27
CA THR A 164 -27.09 13.48 0.35
C THR A 164 -26.44 12.21 0.88
N THR A 165 -25.29 11.81 0.34
CA THR A 165 -24.56 10.62 0.79
C THR A 165 -24.20 10.69 2.25
N VAL A 166 -23.63 11.82 2.71
CA VAL A 166 -23.27 12.01 4.12
C VAL A 166 -24.50 11.92 5.02
N ARG A 167 -25.61 12.57 4.64
CA ARG A 167 -26.87 12.54 5.39
C ARG A 167 -27.41 11.12 5.53
N GLU A 168 -27.40 10.35 4.46
CA GLU A 168 -27.93 8.98 4.48
C GLU A 168 -26.98 8.00 5.20
N LEU A 169 -25.66 8.17 5.10
CA LEU A 169 -24.70 7.39 5.90
C LEU A 169 -24.86 7.67 7.40
N ARG A 170 -25.09 8.92 7.81
CA ARG A 170 -25.38 9.27 9.21
C ARG A 170 -26.66 8.60 9.72
N LYS A 171 -27.70 8.49 8.88
CA LYS A 171 -28.90 7.69 9.23
C LYS A 171 -28.56 6.20 9.36
N ALA A 172 -27.74 5.67 8.46
CA ALA A 172 -27.34 4.26 8.44
C ALA A 172 -26.56 3.83 9.70
N LEU A 173 -25.97 4.76 10.44
CA LEU A 173 -25.38 4.51 11.76
C LEU A 173 -26.39 3.91 12.77
N ASN A 174 -27.68 4.19 12.61
CA ASN A 174 -28.75 3.67 13.46
C ASN A 174 -29.42 2.41 12.88
N SER A 175 -28.81 1.77 11.87
CA SER A 175 -29.34 0.54 11.30
C SER A 175 -29.34 -0.61 12.32
N ASN A 176 -30.36 -1.47 12.26
CA ASN A 176 -30.41 -2.70 13.06
C ASN A 176 -29.33 -3.73 12.64
N GLN A 177 -28.76 -3.60 11.44
CA GLN A 177 -27.70 -4.48 10.95
C GLN A 177 -26.32 -3.90 11.26
N SER A 178 -25.46 -4.66 11.96
CA SER A 178 -24.10 -4.22 12.32
C SER A 178 -23.23 -3.95 11.10
N SER A 179 -23.31 -4.77 10.05
CA SER A 179 -22.57 -4.53 8.80
C SER A 179 -22.86 -3.16 8.20
N VAL A 180 -24.14 -2.78 8.14
CA VAL A 180 -24.56 -1.47 7.61
C VAL A 180 -23.99 -0.34 8.47
N ARG A 181 -24.05 -0.45 9.80
CA ARG A 181 -23.45 0.55 10.70
C ARG A 181 -21.95 0.67 10.47
N ASN A 182 -21.24 -0.47 10.47
CA ASN A 182 -19.79 -0.54 10.40
C ASN A 182 -19.26 0.06 9.10
N TRP A 183 -19.83 -0.32 7.97
CA TRP A 183 -19.46 0.23 6.67
C TRP A 183 -19.90 1.68 6.48
N ALA A 184 -21.00 2.11 7.09
CA ALA A 184 -21.40 3.51 7.06
C ALA A 184 -20.39 4.41 7.79
N VAL A 185 -19.93 4.02 8.98
CA VAL A 185 -18.88 4.74 9.71
C VAL A 185 -17.57 4.74 8.93
N TRP A 186 -17.19 3.58 8.37
CA TRP A 186 -15.98 3.46 7.54
C TRP A 186 -16.04 4.43 6.36
N ALA A 187 -17.15 4.47 5.62
CA ALA A 187 -17.32 5.36 4.48
C ALA A 187 -17.25 6.84 4.88
N LEU A 188 -17.84 7.23 6.02
CA LEU A 188 -17.69 8.58 6.58
C LEU A 188 -16.23 8.88 6.95
N GLY A 189 -15.48 7.88 7.44
CA GLY A 189 -14.07 7.98 7.79
C GLY A 189 -13.13 8.21 6.61
N GLU A 190 -13.48 7.67 5.44
CA GLU A 190 -12.72 7.84 4.19
C GLU A 190 -13.07 9.13 3.44
N MET A 191 -14.12 9.85 3.85
CA MET A 191 -14.52 11.12 3.26
C MET A 191 -13.70 12.29 3.81
N ASN A 192 -13.25 13.17 2.91
CA ASN A 192 -12.60 14.43 3.26
C ASN A 192 -13.62 15.60 3.23
N SER A 193 -14.59 15.61 4.14
CA SER A 193 -15.57 16.71 4.25
C SER A 193 -15.95 17.02 5.71
N ASP A 194 -16.23 18.29 6.00
CA ASP A 194 -16.65 18.72 7.34
C ASP A 194 -17.97 18.06 7.78
N ALA A 195 -18.88 17.80 6.84
CA ALA A 195 -20.13 17.12 7.11
C ALA A 195 -19.92 15.66 7.52
N ALA A 196 -19.00 14.95 6.85
CA ALA A 196 -18.64 13.59 7.22
C ALA A 196 -17.91 13.56 8.57
N PHE A 197 -17.00 14.52 8.80
CA PHE A 197 -16.31 14.70 10.06
C PHE A 197 -17.28 14.93 11.24
N ALA A 198 -18.32 15.77 11.05
CA ALA A 198 -19.39 15.94 12.04
C ALA A 198 -20.13 14.63 12.33
N GLY A 199 -20.40 13.82 11.30
CA GLY A 199 -20.97 12.49 11.46
C GLY A 199 -20.08 11.54 12.28
N LEU A 200 -18.75 11.61 12.11
CA LEU A 200 -17.81 10.84 12.93
C LEU A 200 -17.81 11.30 14.39
N LEU A 201 -17.87 12.61 14.66
CA LEU A 201 -17.93 13.14 16.02
C LEU A 201 -19.15 12.62 16.79
N GLU A 202 -20.31 12.54 16.13
CA GLU A 202 -21.53 11.93 16.68
C GLU A 202 -21.33 10.42 16.94
N ALA A 203 -20.70 9.73 16.00
CA ALA A 203 -20.47 8.28 16.08
C ALA A 203 -19.52 7.86 17.23
N VAL A 204 -18.66 8.75 17.73
CA VAL A 204 -17.82 8.47 18.91
C VAL A 204 -18.66 8.24 20.18
N GLU A 205 -19.89 8.74 20.26
CA GLU A 205 -20.77 8.54 21.42
C GLU A 205 -21.77 7.39 21.23
N HIS A 206 -21.66 6.63 20.14
CA HIS A 206 -22.63 5.62 19.78
C HIS A 206 -22.70 4.47 20.82
N PRO A 207 -23.89 3.89 21.13
CA PRO A 207 -24.01 2.80 22.11
C PRO A 207 -23.20 1.56 21.74
N ASP A 208 -23.11 1.25 20.44
CA ASP A 208 -22.30 0.17 19.88
C ASP A 208 -20.82 0.53 19.85
N PHE A 209 -19.98 -0.30 20.47
CA PHE A 209 -18.53 -0.06 20.51
C PHE A 209 -17.87 -0.23 19.14
N GLU A 210 -18.45 -1.05 18.25
CA GLU A 210 -17.94 -1.25 16.89
C GLU A 210 -18.01 0.03 16.05
N VAL A 211 -19.06 0.81 16.27
CA VAL A 211 -19.24 2.14 15.66
C VAL A 211 -18.27 3.14 16.29
N ARG A 212 -18.14 3.16 17.62
CA ARG A 212 -17.28 4.10 18.32
C ARG A 212 -15.82 3.97 17.89
N TRP A 213 -15.26 2.75 17.88
CA TRP A 213 -13.84 2.60 17.55
C TRP A 213 -13.57 2.94 16.08
N ARG A 214 -14.50 2.62 15.15
CA ARG A 214 -14.39 2.99 13.74
C ARG A 214 -14.41 4.50 13.56
N ALA A 215 -15.29 5.18 14.29
CA ALA A 215 -15.39 6.63 14.27
C ALA A 215 -14.10 7.28 14.78
N VAL A 216 -13.58 6.80 15.92
CA VAL A 216 -12.30 7.23 16.49
C VAL A 216 -11.15 7.05 15.51
N ALA A 217 -11.09 5.92 14.81
CA ALA A 217 -10.05 5.68 13.81
C ALA A 217 -10.18 6.60 12.58
N GLY A 218 -11.40 6.84 12.09
CA GLY A 218 -11.66 7.81 11.00
C GLY A 218 -11.28 9.24 11.38
N LEU A 219 -11.53 9.66 12.62
CA LEU A 219 -11.12 10.98 13.12
C LEU A 219 -9.60 11.14 13.14
N GLY A 220 -8.86 10.10 13.51
CA GLY A 220 -7.39 10.09 13.49
C GLY A 220 -6.80 10.32 12.08
N LYS A 221 -7.41 9.74 11.05
CA LYS A 221 -6.97 9.88 9.64
C LYS A 221 -7.03 11.33 9.14
N ASN A 222 -7.97 12.12 9.65
CA ASN A 222 -8.14 13.53 9.28
C ASN A 222 -7.05 14.45 9.86
N ARG A 223 -6.28 13.99 10.86
CA ARG A 223 -5.17 14.72 11.49
C ARG A 223 -5.52 16.13 12.03
N ARG A 224 -6.80 16.34 12.37
CA ARG A 224 -7.26 17.63 12.93
C ARG A 224 -6.97 17.70 14.44
N GLN A 225 -6.53 18.87 14.91
CA GLN A 225 -6.20 19.07 16.34
C GLN A 225 -7.44 19.32 17.20
N ASP A 226 -8.54 19.81 16.61
CA ASP A 226 -9.80 20.12 17.30
C ASP A 226 -10.49 18.89 17.90
N VAL A 227 -10.22 17.68 17.40
CA VAL A 227 -10.78 16.43 17.91
C VAL A 227 -10.01 15.84 19.10
N VAL A 228 -8.83 16.36 19.43
CA VAL A 228 -7.98 15.83 20.52
C VAL A 228 -8.73 15.70 21.85
N PRO A 229 -9.53 16.68 22.33
CA PRO A 229 -10.31 16.51 23.56
C PRO A 229 -11.24 15.30 23.53
N LYS A 230 -11.86 15.02 22.37
CA LYS A 230 -12.76 13.89 22.18
C LYS A 230 -12.01 12.56 22.18
N LEU A 231 -10.82 12.51 21.58
CA LEU A 231 -9.96 11.33 21.60
C LEU A 231 -9.41 11.05 23.01
N LEU A 232 -9.10 12.09 23.79
CA LEU A 232 -8.70 11.94 25.19
C LEU A 232 -9.82 11.40 26.08
N GLN A 233 -11.08 11.64 25.72
CA GLN A 233 -12.25 11.00 26.35
C GLN A 233 -12.40 9.54 25.88
N ALA A 234 -12.23 9.27 24.58
CA ALA A 234 -12.30 7.91 24.03
C ALA A 234 -11.18 6.99 24.56
N LEU A 235 -10.05 7.56 24.98
CA LEU A 235 -8.98 6.84 25.68
C LEU A 235 -9.40 6.31 27.07
N GLU A 236 -10.56 6.75 27.59
CA GLU A 236 -11.14 6.28 28.86
C GLU A 236 -12.37 5.37 28.62
N ASP A 237 -12.62 4.94 27.37
CA ASP A 237 -13.79 4.12 27.03
C ASP A 237 -13.77 2.75 27.74
N ARG A 238 -14.97 2.25 28.07
CA ARG A 238 -15.17 0.92 28.67
C ARG A 238 -14.62 -0.22 27.81
N ASN A 239 -14.60 -0.06 26.49
CA ASN A 239 -14.11 -1.06 25.55
C ASN A 239 -12.63 -0.81 25.20
N ASN A 240 -11.83 -1.86 25.24
CA ASN A 240 -10.38 -1.81 24.95
C ASN A 240 -10.06 -1.40 23.50
N GLU A 241 -10.85 -1.84 22.51
CA GLU A 241 -10.62 -1.45 21.11
C GLU A 241 -10.80 0.06 20.91
N VAL A 242 -11.83 0.65 21.51
CA VAL A 242 -12.05 2.11 21.45
C VAL A 242 -10.86 2.85 22.06
N ARG A 243 -10.37 2.43 23.24
CA ARG A 243 -9.18 3.02 23.89
C ARG A 243 -7.94 2.89 23.02
N ALA A 244 -7.70 1.71 22.43
CA ALA A 244 -6.54 1.45 21.58
C ALA A 244 -6.56 2.28 20.28
N LYS A 245 -7.74 2.41 19.64
CA LYS A 245 -7.90 3.30 18.47
C LYS A 245 -7.76 4.77 18.84
N ALA A 246 -8.21 5.17 20.03
CA ALA A 246 -8.02 6.53 20.52
C ALA A 246 -6.53 6.86 20.72
N ALA A 247 -5.77 5.95 21.34
CA ALA A 247 -4.33 6.08 21.47
C ALA A 247 -3.67 6.25 20.08
N SER A 248 -4.01 5.35 19.15
CA SER A 248 -3.49 5.37 17.77
C SER A 248 -3.81 6.68 17.04
N ALA A 249 -5.04 7.17 17.15
CA ALA A 249 -5.49 8.43 16.55
C ALA A 249 -4.74 9.65 17.11
N LEU A 250 -4.48 9.69 18.42
CA LEU A 250 -3.67 10.74 19.05
C LEU A 250 -2.23 10.74 18.52
N GLY A 251 -1.66 9.56 18.30
CA GLY A 251 -0.36 9.38 17.66
C GLY A 251 -0.32 9.86 16.20
N GLU A 252 -1.34 9.54 15.40
CA GLU A 252 -1.45 9.99 14.00
C GLU A 252 -1.60 11.51 13.86
N ILE A 253 -2.31 12.15 14.80
CA ILE A 253 -2.45 13.61 14.87
C ILE A 253 -1.14 14.28 15.33
N GLY A 254 -0.28 13.56 16.07
CA GLY A 254 0.90 14.15 16.71
C GLY A 254 0.52 15.05 17.90
N ALA A 255 -0.51 14.68 18.67
CA ALA A 255 -1.07 15.52 19.73
C ALA A 255 -0.19 15.53 20.99
N GLU A 256 0.78 16.44 21.09
CA GLU A 256 1.71 16.54 22.24
C GLU A 256 1.00 16.66 23.60
N VAL A 257 -0.16 17.34 23.65
CA VAL A 257 -0.98 17.48 24.86
C VAL A 257 -1.49 16.14 25.41
N SER A 258 -1.50 15.09 24.58
CA SER A 258 -1.94 13.74 24.97
C SER A 258 -0.86 12.90 25.65
N VAL A 259 0.41 13.32 25.61
CA VAL A 259 1.55 12.50 26.06
C VAL A 259 1.35 12.00 27.48
N SER A 260 0.95 12.84 28.44
CA SER A 260 0.73 12.40 29.82
C SER A 260 -0.35 11.33 29.96
N LYS A 261 -1.46 11.42 29.21
CA LYS A 261 -2.51 10.39 29.22
C LYS A 261 -2.06 9.11 28.50
N LEU A 262 -1.27 9.24 27.43
CA LEU A 262 -0.70 8.08 26.73
C LEU A 262 0.30 7.34 27.62
N VAL A 263 1.18 8.04 28.33
CA VAL A 263 2.09 7.43 29.32
C VAL A 263 1.29 6.68 30.39
N ASN A 264 0.22 7.29 30.91
CA ASN A 264 -0.65 6.59 31.85
C ASN A 264 -1.28 5.32 31.24
N ALA A 265 -1.71 5.35 29.97
CA ALA A 265 -2.25 4.17 29.29
C ALA A 265 -1.18 3.08 29.06
N VAL A 266 0.08 3.46 28.82
CA VAL A 266 1.20 2.50 28.74
C VAL A 266 1.40 1.77 30.06
N LEU A 267 1.36 2.51 31.18
CA LEU A 267 1.73 1.98 32.50
C LEU A 267 0.58 1.31 33.25
N ASN A 268 -0.65 1.76 33.02
CA ASN A 268 -1.78 1.45 33.89
C ASN A 268 -3.04 0.92 33.16
N ASP A 269 -3.04 0.82 31.82
CA ASP A 269 -4.18 0.20 31.15
C ASP A 269 -4.25 -1.30 31.47
N ARG A 270 -5.47 -1.78 31.68
CA ARG A 270 -5.76 -3.19 31.97
C ARG A 270 -5.55 -4.12 30.78
N ASP A 271 -5.48 -3.57 29.58
CA ASP A 271 -5.38 -4.31 28.33
C ASP A 271 -4.06 -4.00 27.62
N GLU A 272 -3.26 -5.04 27.39
CA GLU A 272 -1.93 -4.91 26.80
C GLU A 272 -1.93 -4.39 25.36
N TYR A 273 -3.04 -4.57 24.62
CA TYR A 273 -3.18 -4.03 23.28
C TYR A 273 -3.27 -2.50 23.32
N VAL A 274 -3.98 -1.94 24.31
CA VAL A 274 -4.06 -0.48 24.51
C VAL A 274 -2.68 0.08 24.85
N SER A 275 -1.96 -0.53 25.79
CA SER A 275 -0.62 -0.10 26.18
C SER A 275 0.37 -0.17 25.01
N SER A 276 0.29 -1.22 24.19
CA SER A 276 1.10 -1.36 22.98
C SER A 276 0.84 -0.25 21.96
N LYS A 277 -0.44 0.07 21.69
CA LYS A 277 -0.80 1.18 20.79
C LYS A 277 -0.42 2.55 21.36
N ALA A 278 -0.46 2.71 22.68
CA ALA A 278 0.02 3.93 23.33
C ALA A 278 1.54 4.09 23.19
N ILE A 279 2.34 3.03 23.32
CA ILE A 279 3.79 3.05 23.03
C ILE A 279 4.05 3.49 21.58
N ASP A 280 3.38 2.85 20.61
CA ASP A 280 3.55 3.19 19.20
C ASP A 280 3.19 4.66 18.93
N SER A 281 2.19 5.18 19.64
CA SER A 281 1.73 6.58 19.51
C SER A 281 2.71 7.57 20.14
N LEU A 282 3.30 7.25 21.29
CA LEU A 282 4.37 8.06 21.90
C LEU A 282 5.57 8.20 20.96
N VAL A 283 5.96 7.11 20.27
CA VAL A 283 7.03 7.15 19.27
C VAL A 283 6.69 8.09 18.10
N LYS A 284 5.44 8.06 17.62
CA LYS A 284 4.99 8.93 16.52
C LYS A 284 4.95 10.40 16.91
N ILE A 285 4.52 10.71 18.15
CA ILE A 285 4.51 12.09 18.68
C ILE A 285 5.94 12.59 18.89
N GLY A 286 6.80 11.75 19.47
CA GLY A 286 8.19 12.10 19.79
C GLY A 286 8.33 13.14 20.90
N GLY A 287 9.55 13.64 21.07
CA GLY A 287 9.90 14.62 22.10
C GLY A 287 10.21 14.00 23.46
N PHE A 288 10.93 14.78 24.29
CA PHE A 288 11.53 14.31 25.54
C PHE A 288 10.57 13.58 26.48
N ARG A 289 9.34 14.08 26.64
CA ARG A 289 8.34 13.46 27.52
C ARG A 289 7.82 12.14 26.98
N ALA A 290 7.62 12.04 25.66
CA ALA A 290 7.17 10.79 25.04
C ALA A 290 8.27 9.73 25.07
N GLU A 291 9.52 10.14 24.79
CA GLU A 291 10.70 9.29 24.94
C GLU A 291 10.85 8.78 26.37
N SER A 292 10.71 9.65 27.37
CA SER A 292 10.75 9.26 28.79
C SER A 292 9.68 8.23 29.13
N GLY A 293 8.47 8.38 28.59
CA GLY A 293 7.39 7.41 28.77
C GLY A 293 7.68 6.03 28.16
N VAL A 294 8.30 6.00 26.97
CA VAL A 294 8.74 4.73 26.35
C VAL A 294 9.87 4.09 27.17
N MET A 295 10.77 4.89 27.74
CA MET A 295 11.84 4.39 28.62
C MET A 295 11.29 3.83 29.93
N GLU A 296 10.23 4.43 30.48
CA GLU A 296 9.55 3.89 31.67
C GLU A 296 8.88 2.54 31.38
N ALA A 297 8.35 2.34 30.17
CA ALA A 297 7.76 1.08 29.72
C ALA A 297 8.75 -0.09 29.66
N LEU A 298 10.07 0.16 29.59
CA LEU A 298 11.09 -0.88 29.71
C LEU A 298 11.10 -1.56 31.08
N ARG A 299 10.54 -0.93 32.12
CA ARG A 299 10.49 -1.45 33.48
C ARG A 299 9.09 -1.96 33.85
N HIS A 300 8.22 -2.12 32.86
CA HIS A 300 6.85 -2.56 33.08
C HIS A 300 6.80 -4.02 33.58
N SER A 301 5.83 -4.34 34.45
CA SER A 301 5.67 -5.68 35.03
C SER A 301 5.31 -6.74 33.99
N ASN A 302 4.53 -6.37 32.96
CA ASN A 302 4.20 -7.24 31.83
C ASN A 302 5.35 -7.27 30.79
N ARG A 303 5.93 -8.46 30.58
CA ARG A 303 6.95 -8.78 29.56
C ARG A 303 6.59 -8.32 28.14
N TYR A 304 5.32 -8.38 27.74
CA TYR A 304 4.89 -7.97 26.40
C TYR A 304 5.06 -6.46 26.21
N ILE A 305 4.77 -5.66 27.24
CA ILE A 305 4.94 -4.21 27.20
C ILE A 305 6.43 -3.85 27.14
N ARG A 306 7.28 -4.53 27.93
CA ARG A 306 8.75 -4.37 27.84
C ARG A 306 9.26 -4.72 26.43
N PHE A 307 8.82 -5.84 25.87
CA PHE A 307 9.17 -6.25 24.50
C PHE A 307 8.76 -5.19 23.46
N ARG A 308 7.55 -4.63 23.58
CA ARG A 308 7.06 -3.56 22.70
C ARG A 308 7.86 -2.27 22.88
N ALA A 309 8.21 -1.90 24.11
CA ALA A 309 9.05 -0.73 24.40
C ALA A 309 10.45 -0.86 23.76
N VAL A 310 11.09 -2.03 23.86
CA VAL A 310 12.36 -2.30 23.17
C VAL A 310 12.21 -2.13 21.65
N SER A 311 11.13 -2.66 21.08
CA SER A 311 10.83 -2.52 19.65
C SER A 311 10.69 -1.06 19.22
N ALA A 312 10.09 -0.23 20.07
CA ALA A 312 9.82 1.18 19.84
C ALA A 312 11.08 2.06 19.88
N LEU A 313 12.07 1.70 20.72
CA LEU A 313 13.27 2.52 20.94
C LEU A 313 14.15 2.71 19.70
N LYS A 314 14.14 1.76 18.76
CA LYS A 314 14.85 1.90 17.48
C LYS A 314 14.44 3.17 16.72
N SER A 315 13.17 3.56 16.83
CA SER A 315 12.64 4.73 16.12
C SER A 315 13.02 6.05 16.78
N LEU A 316 13.36 6.05 18.08
CA LEU A 316 13.62 7.26 18.86
C LEU A 316 15.05 7.82 18.68
N ARG A 317 15.99 7.07 18.11
CA ARG A 317 17.37 7.46 17.76
C ARG A 317 18.08 8.37 18.78
N GLY A 318 18.99 7.82 19.58
CA GLY A 318 19.84 8.63 20.46
C GLY A 318 20.62 7.79 21.46
N GLU A 319 21.46 8.44 22.28
CA GLU A 319 22.22 7.77 23.35
C GLU A 319 21.30 7.16 24.40
N ALA A 320 20.19 7.84 24.73
CA ALA A 320 19.18 7.31 25.65
C ALA A 320 18.56 6.01 25.12
N ALA A 321 18.21 5.96 23.84
CA ALA A 321 17.67 4.73 23.22
C ALA A 321 18.69 3.59 23.23
N LEU A 322 19.97 3.87 22.92
CA LEU A 322 21.04 2.87 23.03
C LEU A 322 21.17 2.34 24.46
N ALA A 323 21.20 3.23 25.46
CA ALA A 323 21.31 2.86 26.86
C ALA A 323 20.12 2.00 27.32
N GLY A 324 18.89 2.37 26.95
CA GLY A 324 17.69 1.60 27.29
C GLY A 324 17.66 0.22 26.64
N ILE A 325 18.08 0.09 25.37
CA ILE A 325 18.15 -1.22 24.72
C ILE A 325 19.29 -2.07 25.33
N LEU A 326 20.41 -1.46 25.71
CA LEU A 326 21.48 -2.16 26.44
C LEU A 326 21.03 -2.65 27.83
N GLU A 327 20.22 -1.88 28.55
CA GLU A 327 19.57 -2.32 29.81
C GLU A 327 18.70 -3.56 29.56
N ALA A 328 17.91 -3.55 28.47
CA ALA A 328 17.02 -4.66 28.10
C ALA A 328 17.76 -5.96 27.68
N LEU A 329 19.06 -5.93 27.36
CA LEU A 329 19.87 -7.15 27.21
C LEU A 329 20.01 -7.92 28.52
N GLN A 330 19.65 -7.34 29.67
CA GLN A 330 19.70 -7.97 30.98
C GLN A 330 18.29 -8.23 31.55
N ASP A 331 17.24 -8.14 30.73
CA ASP A 331 15.86 -8.42 31.14
C ASP A 331 15.68 -9.86 31.65
N GLU A 332 14.76 -10.08 32.59
CA GLU A 332 14.44 -11.42 33.11
C GLU A 332 13.91 -12.36 32.00
N ASP A 333 13.17 -11.82 31.03
CA ASP A 333 12.55 -12.60 29.96
C ASP A 333 13.47 -12.69 28.73
N TYR A 334 13.74 -13.92 28.29
CA TYR A 334 14.65 -14.18 27.19
C TYR A 334 14.16 -13.63 25.84
N MET A 335 12.84 -13.47 25.64
CA MET A 335 12.31 -12.87 24.41
C MET A 335 12.60 -11.36 24.38
N VAL A 336 12.53 -10.68 25.53
CA VAL A 336 12.91 -9.27 25.65
C VAL A 336 14.41 -9.10 25.40
N ARG A 337 15.26 -9.94 26.01
CA ARG A 337 16.71 -9.91 25.76
C ARG A 337 17.06 -10.16 24.29
N GLY A 338 16.45 -11.17 23.68
CA GLY A 338 16.66 -11.47 22.25
C GLY A 338 16.19 -10.35 21.33
N LYS A 339 15.08 -9.67 21.70
CA LYS A 339 14.59 -8.49 20.98
C LYS A 339 15.55 -7.31 21.13
N ALA A 340 16.11 -7.09 22.31
CA ALA A 340 17.12 -6.06 22.52
C ALA A 340 18.36 -6.29 21.64
N ALA A 341 18.82 -7.54 21.55
CA ALA A 341 19.92 -7.90 20.65
C ALA A 341 19.60 -7.57 19.19
N ASP A 342 18.41 -7.96 18.70
CA ASP A 342 17.95 -7.58 17.35
C ASP A 342 18.02 -6.05 17.17
N GLU A 343 17.39 -5.29 18.07
CA GLU A 343 17.29 -3.83 17.92
C GLU A 343 18.66 -3.13 17.97
N LEU A 344 19.62 -3.61 18.76
CA LEU A 344 21.00 -3.09 18.74
C LEU A 344 21.69 -3.33 17.40
N GLY A 345 21.50 -4.52 16.82
CA GLY A 345 22.00 -4.84 15.48
C GLY A 345 21.41 -3.92 14.41
N TRP A 346 20.10 -3.65 14.49
CA TRP A 346 19.41 -2.76 13.57
C TRP A 346 19.75 -1.28 13.76
N LEU A 347 20.01 -0.85 15.00
CA LEU A 347 20.42 0.50 15.33
C LEU A 347 21.76 0.85 14.67
N GLY A 348 22.63 -0.15 14.45
CA GLY A 348 23.88 0.04 13.73
C GLY A 348 24.95 0.79 14.52
N ASN A 349 24.79 0.94 15.84
CA ASN A 349 25.71 1.68 16.68
C ASN A 349 26.77 0.75 17.30
N ASN A 350 28.04 0.94 16.94
CA ASN A 350 29.15 0.13 17.42
C ASN A 350 29.38 0.20 18.94
N GLY A 351 28.83 1.20 19.63
CA GLY A 351 28.81 1.24 21.09
C GLY A 351 28.08 0.05 21.72
N ALA A 352 27.22 -0.64 20.97
CA ALA A 352 26.51 -1.83 21.42
C ALA A 352 27.39 -3.10 21.47
N ILE A 353 28.53 -3.11 20.79
CA ILE A 353 29.35 -4.33 20.60
C ILE A 353 29.76 -4.92 21.96
N ALA A 354 30.20 -4.10 22.92
CA ALA A 354 30.63 -4.60 24.22
C ALA A 354 29.49 -5.30 24.98
N GLY A 355 28.28 -4.73 24.97
CA GLY A 355 27.09 -5.34 25.59
C GLY A 355 26.66 -6.62 24.89
N LEU A 356 26.68 -6.63 23.56
CA LEU A 356 26.38 -7.82 22.76
C LEU A 356 27.40 -8.94 22.99
N LEU A 357 28.70 -8.62 23.10
CA LEU A 357 29.72 -9.62 23.41
C LEU A 357 29.47 -10.31 24.75
N LYS A 358 29.07 -9.57 25.78
CA LYS A 358 28.66 -10.17 27.07
C LYS A 358 27.42 -11.06 26.91
N ALA A 359 26.48 -10.69 26.06
CA ALA A 359 25.26 -11.45 25.79
C ALA A 359 25.47 -12.70 24.91
N LEU A 360 26.68 -12.94 24.39
CA LEU A 360 27.03 -14.22 23.78
C LEU A 360 27.10 -15.35 24.81
N ASP A 361 27.21 -15.04 26.11
CA ASP A 361 27.19 -16.03 27.19
C ASP A 361 25.78 -16.20 27.81
N ASP A 362 24.72 -15.69 27.15
CA ASP A 362 23.35 -15.80 27.66
C ASP A 362 22.94 -17.28 27.85
N PRO A 363 22.25 -17.65 28.95
CA PRO A 363 21.81 -19.03 29.17
C PRO A 363 20.90 -19.55 28.05
N GLU A 364 20.14 -18.67 27.39
CA GLU A 364 19.19 -19.05 26.36
C GLU A 364 19.80 -18.97 24.96
N TYR A 365 19.80 -20.09 24.23
CA TYR A 365 20.40 -20.16 22.89
C TYR A 365 19.70 -19.22 21.90
N TYR A 366 18.41 -18.94 22.09
CA TYR A 366 17.67 -17.96 21.29
C TYR A 366 18.32 -16.58 21.37
N VAL A 367 18.72 -16.14 22.56
CA VAL A 367 19.38 -14.84 22.76
C VAL A 367 20.76 -14.85 22.11
N ARG A 368 21.58 -15.87 22.38
CA ARG A 368 22.91 -16.01 21.75
C ARG A 368 22.85 -15.99 20.22
N TRP A 369 21.85 -16.65 19.64
CA TRP A 369 21.60 -16.63 18.20
C TRP A 369 21.29 -15.22 17.68
N ARG A 370 20.43 -14.47 18.38
CA ARG A 370 20.06 -13.08 18.05
C ARG A 370 21.27 -12.15 18.16
N VAL A 371 22.08 -12.32 19.20
CA VAL A 371 23.33 -11.59 19.42
C VAL A 371 24.33 -11.83 18.29
N ALA A 372 24.53 -13.09 17.87
CA ALA A 372 25.38 -13.40 16.72
C ALA A 372 24.86 -12.73 15.43
N ALA A 373 23.54 -12.70 15.22
CA ALA A 373 22.97 -11.96 14.08
C ALA A 373 23.25 -10.45 14.18
N ALA A 374 23.07 -9.86 15.36
CA ALA A 374 23.30 -8.44 15.61
C ALA A 374 24.77 -8.02 15.40
N LEU A 375 25.72 -8.83 15.88
CA LEU A 375 27.15 -8.63 15.63
C LEU A 375 27.48 -8.72 14.12
N GLY A 376 26.81 -9.60 13.38
CA GLY A 376 26.88 -9.65 11.92
C GLY A 376 26.45 -8.36 11.24
N LEU A 377 25.37 -7.73 11.74
CA LEU A 377 24.86 -6.47 11.21
C LEU A 377 25.78 -5.27 11.52
N LEU A 378 26.41 -5.26 12.70
CA LEU A 378 27.33 -4.19 13.13
C LEU A 378 28.69 -4.31 12.45
N GLY A 379 29.23 -5.52 12.37
CA GLY A 379 30.58 -5.77 11.87
C GLY A 379 31.68 -5.11 12.72
N GLY A 380 32.84 -4.90 12.11
CA GLY A 380 34.05 -4.43 12.81
C GLY A 380 34.82 -5.54 13.51
N GLU A 381 36.03 -5.23 13.97
CA GLU A 381 36.96 -6.23 14.53
C GLU A 381 36.43 -6.89 15.81
N GLY A 382 35.83 -6.10 16.71
CA GLY A 382 35.23 -6.62 17.94
C GLY A 382 34.08 -7.59 17.68
N ALA A 383 33.22 -7.31 16.69
CA ALA A 383 32.15 -8.22 16.32
C ALA A 383 32.68 -9.51 15.68
N VAL A 384 33.71 -9.42 14.83
CA VAL A 384 34.37 -10.60 14.25
C VAL A 384 34.94 -11.50 15.35
N ALA A 385 35.62 -10.93 16.35
CA ALA A 385 36.16 -11.70 17.47
C ALA A 385 35.06 -12.45 18.25
N GLY A 386 33.94 -11.78 18.55
CA GLY A 386 32.79 -12.41 19.20
C GLY A 386 32.17 -13.53 18.36
N LEU A 387 32.01 -13.30 17.06
CA LEU A 387 31.47 -14.31 16.14
C LEU A 387 32.39 -15.53 16.00
N VAL A 388 33.70 -15.35 16.04
CA VAL A 388 34.66 -16.46 16.07
C VAL A 388 34.44 -17.31 17.32
N SER A 389 34.27 -16.69 18.49
CA SER A 389 33.96 -17.43 19.72
C SER A 389 32.62 -18.17 19.62
N ALA A 390 31.61 -17.58 18.98
CA ALA A 390 30.30 -18.21 18.78
C ALA A 390 30.31 -19.40 17.79
N LEU A 391 31.40 -19.64 17.05
CA LEU A 391 31.59 -20.87 16.27
C LEU A 391 31.78 -22.11 17.14
N ASP A 392 32.11 -21.94 18.41
CA ASP A 392 32.26 -23.00 19.41
C ASP A 392 31.04 -23.16 20.33
N ASP A 393 29.95 -22.42 20.09
CA ASP A 393 28.71 -22.52 20.88
C ASP A 393 28.18 -23.96 20.92
N GLU A 394 27.60 -24.37 22.06
CA GLU A 394 27.01 -25.70 22.25
C GLU A 394 25.91 -26.01 21.21
N ARG A 395 25.14 -25.00 20.79
CA ARG A 395 24.01 -25.15 19.90
C ARG A 395 24.40 -24.94 18.45
N SER A 396 24.08 -25.92 17.61
CA SER A 396 24.42 -25.91 16.18
C SER A 396 23.83 -24.73 15.41
N THR A 397 22.65 -24.23 15.81
CA THR A 397 21.99 -23.08 15.19
C THR A 397 22.73 -21.78 15.45
N VAL A 398 23.31 -21.59 16.64
CA VAL A 398 24.14 -20.42 16.97
C VAL A 398 25.44 -20.45 16.16
N ARG A 399 26.12 -21.61 16.13
CA ARG A 399 27.32 -21.83 15.30
C ARG A 399 27.08 -21.49 13.82
N GLN A 400 25.96 -21.95 13.28
CA GLN A 400 25.54 -21.66 11.91
C GLN A 400 25.34 -20.16 11.69
N ARG A 401 24.64 -19.47 12.60
CA ARG A 401 24.40 -18.03 12.49
C ARG A 401 25.68 -17.23 12.60
N ALA A 402 26.63 -17.66 13.43
CA ALA A 402 27.95 -17.06 13.55
C ALA A 402 28.74 -17.14 12.23
N ALA A 403 28.83 -18.34 11.62
CA ALA A 403 29.47 -18.52 10.32
C ALA A 403 28.79 -17.69 9.21
N LYS A 404 27.45 -17.66 9.19
CA LYS A 404 26.69 -16.82 8.25
C LYS A 404 26.99 -15.33 8.45
N SER A 405 27.02 -14.87 9.70
CA SER A 405 27.28 -13.47 10.05
C SER A 405 28.70 -13.03 9.70
N LEU A 406 29.71 -13.89 9.89
CA LEU A 406 31.07 -13.64 9.39
C LEU A 406 31.08 -13.49 7.87
N GLY A 407 30.29 -14.30 7.16
CA GLY A 407 30.10 -14.19 5.72
C GLY A 407 29.48 -12.86 5.30
N GLU A 408 28.42 -12.44 6.00
CA GLU A 408 27.73 -11.17 5.78
C GLU A 408 28.64 -9.95 6.05
N ILE A 409 29.57 -10.03 7.01
CA ILE A 409 30.55 -8.97 7.29
C ILE A 409 31.56 -8.81 6.14
N GLY A 410 32.05 -9.92 5.58
CA GLY A 410 32.93 -9.92 4.40
C GLY A 410 34.28 -9.19 4.56
N SER A 411 34.67 -8.80 5.77
CA SER A 411 35.95 -8.13 6.05
C SER A 411 37.12 -9.10 5.90
N LYS A 412 38.35 -8.60 5.71
CA LYS A 412 39.55 -9.44 5.64
C LYS A 412 39.69 -10.34 6.88
N ALA A 413 39.38 -9.80 8.06
CA ALA A 413 39.38 -10.54 9.31
C ALA A 413 38.30 -11.64 9.32
N ALA A 414 37.08 -11.33 8.89
CA ALA A 414 35.99 -12.30 8.81
C ALA A 414 36.25 -13.42 7.80
N LEU A 415 36.85 -13.09 6.65
CA LEU A 415 37.29 -14.07 5.66
C LEU A 415 38.39 -14.99 6.20
N SER A 416 39.36 -14.43 6.93
CA SER A 416 40.40 -15.21 7.60
C SER A 416 39.79 -16.18 8.62
N ALA A 417 38.84 -15.69 9.43
CA ALA A 417 38.10 -16.50 10.38
C ALA A 417 37.32 -17.64 9.71
N LEU A 418 36.61 -17.36 8.61
CA LEU A 418 35.88 -18.37 7.85
C LEU A 418 36.81 -19.42 7.23
N ARG A 419 37.98 -19.03 6.72
CA ARG A 419 38.98 -19.97 6.20
C ARG A 419 39.50 -20.91 7.28
N GLN A 420 39.73 -20.40 8.49
CA GLN A 420 40.08 -21.23 9.64
C GLN A 420 38.91 -22.15 10.05
N ALA A 421 37.68 -21.64 10.02
CA ALA A 421 36.47 -22.40 10.32
C ALA A 421 36.18 -23.54 9.33
N ALA A 422 36.75 -23.50 8.11
CA ALA A 422 36.67 -24.62 7.16
C ALA A 422 37.35 -25.90 7.68
N SER A 423 38.22 -25.80 8.68
CA SER A 423 38.86 -26.93 9.37
C SER A 423 38.35 -27.12 10.81
N HIS A 424 37.22 -26.53 11.17
CA HIS A 424 36.67 -26.58 12.53
C HIS A 424 36.29 -27.99 12.99
N LYS A 425 36.38 -28.28 14.30
CA LYS A 425 36.03 -29.58 14.90
C LYS A 425 34.58 -30.00 14.61
N HIS A 426 33.66 -29.04 14.53
CA HIS A 426 32.24 -29.29 14.26
C HIS A 426 31.92 -29.33 12.76
N ASN A 427 31.32 -30.43 12.31
CA ASN A 427 30.95 -30.65 10.90
C ASN A 427 30.05 -29.54 10.34
N ASN A 428 29.09 -29.07 11.14
CA ASN A 428 28.16 -28.01 10.71
C ASN A 428 28.89 -26.68 10.51
N VAL A 429 29.89 -26.35 11.33
CA VAL A 429 30.70 -25.13 11.16
C VAL A 429 31.47 -25.17 9.85
N ARG A 430 32.15 -26.29 9.56
CA ARG A 430 32.87 -26.46 8.29
C ARG A 430 31.96 -26.27 7.08
N ALA A 431 30.78 -26.89 7.11
CA ALA A 431 29.80 -26.76 6.03
C ALA A 431 29.34 -25.30 5.82
N TRP A 432 28.97 -24.60 6.90
CA TRP A 432 28.50 -23.21 6.80
C TRP A 432 29.62 -22.23 6.45
N ALA A 433 30.85 -22.49 6.88
CA ALA A 433 32.02 -21.70 6.47
C ALA A 433 32.29 -21.81 4.97
N SER A 434 32.25 -23.04 4.43
CA SER A 434 32.39 -23.26 2.98
C SER A 434 31.27 -22.58 2.19
N VAL A 435 30.01 -22.68 2.64
CA VAL A 435 28.87 -21.99 2.01
C VAL A 435 29.06 -20.47 2.01
N ALA A 436 29.48 -19.90 3.14
CA ALA A 436 29.73 -18.46 3.25
C ALA A 436 30.85 -18.00 2.31
N LEU A 437 31.98 -18.73 2.26
CA LEU A 437 33.10 -18.44 1.36
C LEU A 437 32.68 -18.55 -0.12
N GLN A 438 31.99 -19.63 -0.49
CA GLN A 438 31.50 -19.84 -1.86
C GLN A 438 30.54 -18.74 -2.30
N LYS A 439 29.64 -18.29 -1.41
CA LYS A 439 28.71 -17.19 -1.69
C LYS A 439 29.47 -15.89 -2.00
N ILE A 440 30.48 -15.55 -1.21
CA ILE A 440 31.31 -14.35 -1.43
C ILE A 440 32.08 -14.42 -2.76
N GLU A 441 32.63 -15.59 -3.08
CA GLU A 441 33.32 -15.82 -4.36
C GLU A 441 32.37 -15.74 -5.56
N THR A 442 31.16 -16.28 -5.43
CA THR A 442 30.14 -16.27 -6.50
C THR A 442 29.55 -14.86 -6.70
N GLU A 443 29.30 -14.11 -5.63
CA GLU A 443 28.83 -12.72 -5.71
C GLU A 443 29.89 -11.75 -6.27
N ALA A 444 31.19 -12.07 -6.08
CA ALA A 444 32.28 -11.35 -6.74
C ALA A 444 32.30 -11.61 -8.26
N VAL A 445 31.96 -12.82 -8.71
CA VAL A 445 31.94 -13.22 -10.12
C VAL A 445 30.67 -12.73 -10.86
N ILE A 446 29.51 -12.70 -10.21
CA ILE A 446 28.25 -12.18 -10.80
C ILE A 446 28.30 -10.66 -11.01
N ASN A 447 28.97 -9.93 -10.12
CA ASN A 447 29.14 -8.47 -10.24
C ASN A 447 30.21 -8.05 -11.25
N THR A 448 31.03 -8.98 -11.76
CA THR A 448 31.99 -8.72 -12.85
C THR A 448 31.46 -9.10 -14.23
N ASN A 449 30.35 -9.87 -14.32
CA ASN A 449 29.78 -10.36 -15.58
C ASN A 449 28.40 -9.80 -15.93
N SER A 450 27.91 -8.78 -15.22
CA SER A 450 26.71 -8.03 -15.63
C SER A 450 27.08 -6.97 -16.68
N ASN A 451 27.52 -7.43 -17.85
CA ASN A 451 27.45 -6.63 -19.07
C ASN A 451 25.96 -6.55 -19.45
N ILE A 452 25.22 -5.67 -18.76
CA ILE A 452 23.82 -5.39 -19.06
C ILE A 452 23.83 -4.57 -20.35
N PRO A 453 23.34 -5.09 -21.49
CA PRO A 453 23.17 -4.25 -22.66
C PRO A 453 22.24 -3.11 -22.29
N ASN A 454 22.74 -1.88 -22.49
CA ASN A 454 22.00 -0.65 -22.35
C ASN A 454 20.78 -0.71 -23.28
N LYS A 455 19.62 -1.16 -22.77
CA LYS A 455 18.34 -1.16 -23.48
C LYS A 455 17.97 0.31 -23.67
N ALA A 456 18.20 0.82 -24.89
CA ALA A 456 18.16 2.22 -25.27
C ALA A 456 17.20 3.09 -24.42
N GLY A 457 17.76 3.79 -23.43
CA GLY A 457 17.07 4.85 -22.67
C GLY A 457 16.36 4.47 -21.37
N LEU A 458 16.33 3.19 -20.94
CA LEU A 458 15.68 2.78 -19.68
C LEU A 458 16.67 2.58 -18.52
N PRO A 459 16.26 2.86 -17.27
CA PRO A 459 17.09 2.59 -16.09
C PRO A 459 17.21 1.08 -15.84
N ASN A 460 18.35 0.65 -15.27
CA ASN A 460 18.45 -0.70 -14.70
C ASN A 460 17.47 -0.79 -13.53
N ILE A 461 16.64 -1.82 -13.47
CA ILE A 461 15.65 -1.99 -12.40
C ILE A 461 16.00 -3.19 -11.52
N SER A 462 15.88 -3.01 -10.21
CA SER A 462 16.04 -4.08 -9.22
C SER A 462 14.79 -4.11 -8.35
N ILE A 463 14.04 -5.20 -8.39
CA ILE A 463 12.81 -5.39 -7.61
C ILE A 463 13.11 -6.43 -6.54
N VAL A 464 13.00 -6.05 -5.26
CA VAL A 464 13.46 -6.89 -4.15
C VAL A 464 12.59 -6.75 -2.90
N SER A 465 12.76 -7.66 -1.94
CA SER A 465 12.20 -7.54 -0.58
C SER A 465 12.85 -6.41 0.22
N GLN A 466 12.22 -6.01 1.32
CA GLN A 466 12.77 -4.97 2.21
C GLN A 466 14.11 -5.37 2.82
N LEU A 467 14.30 -6.66 3.11
CA LEU A 467 15.56 -7.20 3.62
C LEU A 467 16.67 -7.07 2.58
N GLU A 468 16.43 -7.58 1.36
CA GLU A 468 17.37 -7.49 0.23
C GLU A 468 17.67 -6.01 -0.13
N ALA A 469 16.68 -5.12 -0.05
CA ALA A 469 16.90 -3.69 -0.24
C ALA A 469 17.89 -3.11 0.79
N SER A 470 17.74 -3.47 2.06
CA SER A 470 18.63 -3.02 3.14
C SER A 470 20.05 -3.59 3.00
N GLU A 471 20.19 -4.80 2.47
CA GLU A 471 21.49 -5.40 2.15
C GLU A 471 22.18 -4.67 0.99
N LYS A 472 21.48 -4.47 -0.13
CA LYS A 472 22.00 -3.77 -1.31
C LYS A 472 22.39 -2.31 -1.04
N LEU A 473 21.61 -1.62 -0.21
CA LEU A 473 21.91 -0.22 0.14
C LEU A 473 23.15 -0.09 1.06
N ARG A 474 23.51 -1.14 1.80
CA ARG A 474 24.68 -1.15 2.69
C ARG A 474 25.95 -1.60 1.99
N ASP A 475 25.83 -2.51 1.02
CA ASP A 475 26.97 -2.97 0.24
C ASP A 475 27.58 -1.80 -0.57
N PRO A 476 28.88 -1.47 -0.38
CA PRO A 476 29.51 -0.32 -1.03
C PRO A 476 29.58 -0.41 -2.55
N ARG A 477 29.49 -1.60 -3.16
CA ARG A 477 29.60 -1.80 -4.60
C ARG A 477 28.25 -1.56 -5.27
N THR A 478 27.22 -2.23 -4.78
CA THR A 478 25.84 -2.15 -5.30
C THR A 478 25.14 -0.86 -4.86
N GLY A 479 25.35 -0.41 -3.62
CA GLY A 479 24.76 0.82 -3.08
C GLY A 479 25.13 2.07 -3.88
N ARG A 480 26.36 2.16 -4.41
CA ARG A 480 26.81 3.29 -5.25
C ARG A 480 26.11 3.37 -6.60
N LEU A 481 25.63 2.23 -7.12
CA LEU A 481 24.92 2.14 -8.39
C LEU A 481 23.44 2.51 -8.26
N ILE A 482 22.87 2.40 -7.06
CA ILE A 482 21.48 2.77 -6.80
C ILE A 482 21.37 4.30 -6.78
N LYS A 483 20.73 4.85 -7.81
CA LYS A 483 20.53 6.29 -7.95
C LYS A 483 19.09 6.71 -7.67
N SER A 484 18.14 5.80 -7.83
CA SER A 484 16.73 6.02 -7.51
C SER A 484 16.19 4.89 -6.64
N ILE A 485 15.30 5.20 -5.70
CA ILE A 485 14.61 4.22 -4.87
C ILE A 485 13.12 4.53 -4.74
N ILE A 486 12.27 3.51 -4.87
CA ILE A 486 10.86 3.56 -4.50
C ILE A 486 10.66 2.58 -3.35
N SER A 487 10.34 3.12 -2.19
CA SER A 487 10.07 2.37 -0.96
C SER A 487 8.57 2.28 -0.73
N ILE A 488 8.04 1.07 -0.73
CA ILE A 488 6.61 0.83 -0.47
C ILE A 488 6.49 0.09 0.86
N GLY A 489 5.86 0.73 1.84
CA GLY A 489 5.65 0.16 3.17
C GLY A 489 4.18 0.11 3.55
N THR A 490 3.84 -0.78 4.49
CA THR A 490 2.60 -0.63 5.26
C THR A 490 2.70 0.65 6.10
N PRO A 491 1.61 1.43 6.27
CA PRO A 491 1.63 2.65 7.08
C PRO A 491 2.29 2.44 8.45
N GLY A 492 3.19 3.35 8.84
CA GLY A 492 3.93 3.27 10.11
C GLY A 492 5.15 2.35 10.11
N THR A 493 5.46 1.64 9.03
CA THR A 493 6.71 0.87 8.90
C THR A 493 7.88 1.78 8.49
N SER A 494 9.09 1.55 9.01
CA SER A 494 10.26 2.35 8.59
C SER A 494 10.74 1.97 7.18
N ALA A 495 11.29 2.94 6.44
CA ALA A 495 12.05 2.70 5.21
C ALA A 495 13.28 1.79 5.47
N PRO A 496 13.81 1.10 4.44
CA PRO A 496 14.99 0.25 4.58
C PRO A 496 16.23 1.06 4.99
N LEU A 497 17.17 0.41 5.67
CA LEU A 497 18.40 1.06 6.11
C LEU A 497 19.20 1.56 4.90
N GLY A 498 19.58 2.84 4.95
CA GLY A 498 20.29 3.51 3.86
C GLY A 498 19.38 4.21 2.84
N PHE A 499 18.06 4.16 2.99
CA PHE A 499 17.10 4.90 2.15
C PHE A 499 17.46 6.38 2.02
N GLU A 500 17.79 7.06 3.12
CA GLU A 500 18.14 8.49 3.13
C GLU A 500 19.44 8.83 2.38
N ARG A 501 20.27 7.84 2.07
CA ARG A 501 21.52 8.04 1.30
C ARG A 501 21.27 8.04 -0.21
N VAL A 502 20.09 7.61 -0.66
CA VAL A 502 19.74 7.57 -2.09
C VAL A 502 19.27 8.96 -2.52
N PRO A 503 19.88 9.55 -3.56
CA PRO A 503 19.61 10.95 -3.93
C PRO A 503 18.19 11.17 -4.46
N ASN A 504 17.68 10.25 -5.28
CA ASN A 504 16.33 10.32 -5.83
C ASN A 504 15.43 9.28 -5.16
N ARG A 505 14.45 9.70 -4.36
CA ARG A 505 13.67 8.76 -3.53
C ARG A 505 12.19 9.10 -3.50
N LEU A 506 11.37 8.05 -3.53
CA LEU A 506 9.93 8.10 -3.35
C LEU A 506 9.53 7.11 -2.25
N ARG A 507 8.67 7.56 -1.34
CA ARG A 507 8.07 6.74 -0.28
C ARG A 507 6.57 6.68 -0.48
N LEU A 508 6.03 5.47 -0.56
CA LEU A 508 4.61 5.18 -0.70
C LEU A 508 4.16 4.32 0.47
N GLU A 509 2.96 4.58 0.99
CA GLU A 509 2.47 3.91 2.21
C GLU A 509 1.02 3.44 2.07
N PHE A 510 0.87 2.14 1.86
CA PHE A 510 -0.39 1.42 1.72
C PHE A 510 -0.15 -0.10 1.85
N ASP A 511 -1.23 -0.82 2.14
CA ASP A 511 -1.21 -2.27 2.35
C ASP A 511 -1.29 -3.05 1.04
N ASP A 512 -0.90 -4.33 1.11
CA ASP A 512 -0.93 -5.25 -0.03
C ASP A 512 -2.33 -5.87 -0.16
N ILE A 513 -3.32 -5.02 -0.38
CA ILE A 513 -4.73 -5.40 -0.50
C ILE A 513 -5.29 -4.97 -1.86
N GLU A 514 -6.31 -5.69 -2.31
CA GLU A 514 -6.93 -5.48 -3.62
C GLU A 514 -8.41 -5.08 -3.56
N GLU A 515 -8.97 -5.10 -2.35
CA GLU A 515 -10.37 -4.81 -2.05
C GLU A 515 -10.48 -3.99 -0.75
N PRO A 516 -11.52 -3.15 -0.59
CA PRO A 516 -11.77 -2.44 0.65
C PRO A 516 -11.99 -3.42 1.81
N HIS A 517 -11.34 -3.14 2.93
CA HIS A 517 -11.54 -3.82 4.20
C HIS A 517 -12.04 -2.80 5.23
N ASP A 518 -12.97 -3.22 6.08
CA ASP A 518 -13.50 -2.41 7.17
C ASP A 518 -12.55 -2.30 8.37
N ASP A 519 -11.37 -2.93 8.28
CA ASP A 519 -10.24 -2.70 9.18
C ASP A 519 -9.67 -1.29 8.96
N PRO A 520 -9.72 -0.40 9.97
CA PRO A 520 -9.29 0.98 9.83
C PRO A 520 -7.77 1.12 9.73
N GLU A 521 -7.01 0.09 10.12
CA GLU A 521 -5.54 0.06 10.01
C GLU A 521 -5.11 -0.37 8.60
N SER A 522 -6.00 -1.05 7.87
CA SER A 522 -5.77 -1.42 6.48
C SER A 522 -5.98 -0.20 5.57
N LYS A 523 -4.97 0.14 4.76
CA LYS A 523 -5.03 1.23 3.79
C LYS A 523 -4.94 0.69 2.37
N LEU A 524 -6.05 0.78 1.64
CA LEU A 524 -6.11 0.43 0.22
C LEU A 524 -5.17 1.35 -0.58
N PRO A 525 -4.42 0.83 -1.58
CA PRO A 525 -3.59 1.68 -2.44
C PRO A 525 -4.42 2.81 -3.06
N PRO A 526 -4.09 4.09 -2.78
CA PRO A 526 -4.86 5.22 -3.27
C PRO A 526 -4.34 5.68 -4.65
N VAL A 527 -5.21 6.27 -5.47
CA VAL A 527 -4.85 6.71 -6.84
C VAL A 527 -3.78 7.81 -6.83
N GLU A 528 -3.76 8.64 -5.80
CA GLU A 528 -2.78 9.71 -5.61
C GLU A 528 -1.36 9.16 -5.52
N ASP A 529 -1.17 8.01 -4.87
CA ASP A 529 0.15 7.37 -4.77
C ASP A 529 0.60 6.77 -6.12
N ILE A 530 -0.35 6.39 -6.98
CA ILE A 530 -0.07 5.97 -8.35
C ILE A 530 0.39 7.17 -9.19
N TYR A 531 -0.29 8.33 -9.05
CA TYR A 531 0.17 9.57 -9.70
C TYR A 531 1.57 9.97 -9.24
N LYS A 532 1.90 9.87 -7.95
CA LYS A 532 3.27 10.11 -7.46
C LYS A 532 4.29 9.20 -8.14
N ALA A 533 3.96 7.91 -8.35
CA ALA A 533 4.86 6.99 -9.05
C ALA A 533 5.04 7.35 -10.53
N ILE A 534 3.96 7.76 -11.22
CA ILE A 534 3.99 8.23 -12.62
C ILE A 534 4.84 9.51 -12.74
N GLU A 535 4.62 10.50 -11.87
CA GLU A 535 5.37 11.76 -11.83
C GLU A 535 6.84 11.56 -11.47
N PHE A 536 7.15 10.55 -10.64
CA PHE A 536 8.51 10.20 -10.30
C PHE A 536 9.27 9.55 -11.47
N ALA A 537 8.59 8.83 -12.36
CA ALA A 537 9.22 8.03 -13.41
C ALA A 537 10.21 8.82 -14.31
N PRO A 538 9.90 10.03 -14.84
CA PRO A 538 10.85 10.81 -15.62
C PRO A 538 12.14 11.18 -14.86
N SER A 539 12.08 11.34 -13.54
CA SER A 539 13.27 11.64 -12.72
C SER A 539 14.24 10.46 -12.67
N VAL A 540 13.72 9.22 -12.72
CA VAL A 540 14.52 7.99 -12.70
C VAL A 540 15.41 7.91 -13.95
N ALA A 541 14.84 8.21 -15.12
CA ALA A 541 15.58 8.19 -16.39
C ALA A 541 16.74 9.21 -16.40
N LYS A 542 16.59 10.35 -15.70
CA LYS A 542 17.63 11.40 -15.62
C LYS A 542 18.85 10.99 -14.79
N HIS A 543 18.66 10.21 -13.73
CA HIS A 543 19.72 9.92 -12.75
C HIS A 543 20.69 8.80 -13.18
N LYS A 544 20.52 8.20 -14.37
CA LYS A 544 21.42 7.22 -15.03
C LYS A 544 22.09 6.25 -14.03
N GLY A 545 21.31 5.28 -13.54
CA GLY A 545 21.77 4.23 -12.63
C GLY A 545 20.66 3.22 -12.33
N THR A 546 20.79 2.47 -11.24
CA THR A 546 19.78 1.48 -10.83
C THR A 546 18.62 2.15 -10.09
N LEU A 547 17.39 1.85 -10.53
CA LEU A 547 16.16 2.04 -9.78
C LEU A 547 15.94 0.80 -8.89
N LEU A 548 15.97 1.00 -7.58
CA LEU A 548 15.59 -0.03 -6.61
C LEU A 548 14.12 0.16 -6.23
N VAL A 549 13.28 -0.85 -6.47
CA VAL A 549 11.87 -0.86 -6.04
C VAL A 549 11.69 -1.98 -5.03
N HIS A 550 11.13 -1.68 -3.86
CA HIS A 550 10.91 -2.72 -2.86
C HIS A 550 9.56 -2.56 -2.16
N CYS A 551 9.04 -3.69 -1.69
CA CYS A 551 8.01 -3.76 -0.66
C CYS A 551 8.45 -4.78 0.40
N GLN A 552 7.55 -5.31 1.22
CA GLN A 552 7.89 -6.33 2.21
C GLN A 552 8.58 -7.55 1.56
N ALA A 553 7.90 -8.20 0.60
CA ALA A 553 8.39 -9.43 -0.05
C ALA A 553 9.07 -9.21 -1.42
N GLY A 554 8.88 -8.04 -2.04
CA GLY A 554 9.41 -7.77 -3.38
C GLY A 554 8.68 -8.51 -4.50
N ILE A 555 7.39 -8.80 -4.32
CA ILE A 555 6.60 -9.67 -5.20
C ILE A 555 5.37 -8.97 -5.78
N SER A 556 4.55 -8.33 -4.93
CA SER A 556 3.22 -7.82 -5.30
C SER A 556 3.19 -6.29 -5.51
N ARG A 557 3.16 -5.49 -4.42
CA ARG A 557 3.18 -4.01 -4.53
C ARG A 557 4.37 -3.47 -5.35
N SER A 558 5.56 -3.99 -5.11
CA SER A 558 6.79 -3.52 -5.75
C SER A 558 6.81 -3.80 -7.25
N SER A 559 6.28 -4.94 -7.69
CA SER A 559 6.22 -5.29 -9.11
C SER A 559 5.13 -4.48 -9.82
N ALA A 560 3.99 -4.21 -9.18
CA ALA A 560 2.94 -3.34 -9.72
C ALA A 560 3.39 -1.88 -9.88
N ILE A 561 4.11 -1.33 -8.90
CA ILE A 561 4.67 0.03 -9.01
C ILE A 561 5.82 0.08 -10.01
N ALA A 562 6.67 -0.96 -10.07
CA ALA A 562 7.69 -1.07 -11.12
C ALA A 562 7.07 -1.11 -12.52
N LEU A 563 5.99 -1.88 -12.70
CA LEU A 563 5.23 -1.94 -13.94
C LEU A 563 4.68 -0.56 -14.32
N THR A 564 4.12 0.18 -13.36
CA THR A 564 3.61 1.54 -13.54
C THR A 564 4.70 2.49 -14.05
N VAL A 565 5.87 2.47 -13.41
CA VAL A 565 7.02 3.31 -13.81
C VAL A 565 7.52 2.94 -15.21
N LEU A 566 7.67 1.65 -15.51
CA LEU A 566 8.12 1.18 -16.81
C LEU A 566 7.12 1.51 -17.92
N ALA A 567 5.82 1.29 -17.69
CA ALA A 567 4.76 1.64 -18.63
C ALA A 567 4.69 3.16 -18.89
N THR A 568 5.02 3.98 -17.88
CA THR A 568 5.15 5.43 -18.04
C THR A 568 6.31 5.80 -18.95
N LEU A 569 7.50 5.21 -18.70
CA LEU A 569 8.71 5.50 -19.47
C LEU A 569 8.65 5.00 -20.92
N LEU A 570 8.03 3.84 -21.14
CA LEU A 570 7.92 3.23 -22.47
C LEU A 570 6.83 3.86 -23.35
N GLY A 571 5.80 4.45 -22.74
CA GLY A 571 4.66 5.01 -23.46
C GLY A 571 3.61 3.96 -23.89
N PRO A 572 2.54 4.40 -24.58
CA PRO A 572 1.41 3.55 -24.96
C PRO A 572 1.79 2.45 -25.95
N GLY A 573 1.15 1.29 -25.83
CA GLY A 573 1.33 0.15 -26.74
C GLY A 573 2.55 -0.73 -26.40
N LYS A 574 3.19 -0.48 -25.26
CA LYS A 574 4.37 -1.19 -24.75
C LYS A 574 4.11 -1.86 -23.41
N GLU A 575 2.85 -2.14 -23.08
CA GLU A 575 2.43 -2.68 -21.79
C GLU A 575 3.00 -4.09 -21.53
N GLU A 576 2.94 -4.98 -22.53
CA GLU A 576 3.57 -6.32 -22.45
C GLU A 576 5.09 -6.24 -22.32
N GLN A 577 5.73 -5.29 -23.02
CA GLN A 577 7.17 -5.06 -22.91
C GLN A 577 7.55 -4.56 -21.51
N ALA A 578 6.74 -3.68 -20.91
CA ALA A 578 6.92 -3.22 -19.55
C ALA A 578 6.82 -4.40 -18.56
N MET A 579 5.82 -5.28 -18.74
CA MET A 579 5.64 -6.47 -17.90
C MET A 579 6.79 -7.48 -18.06
N ALA A 580 7.27 -7.71 -19.28
CA ALA A 580 8.43 -8.55 -19.53
C ALA A 580 9.68 -8.08 -18.77
N TYR A 581 9.91 -6.75 -18.69
CA TYR A 581 11.02 -6.20 -17.91
C TYR A 581 10.85 -6.36 -16.39
N VAL A 582 9.61 -6.31 -15.88
CA VAL A 582 9.32 -6.64 -14.48
C VAL A 582 9.67 -8.10 -14.20
N MET A 583 9.25 -9.03 -15.07
CA MET A 583 9.52 -10.46 -14.93
C MET A 583 11.00 -10.79 -15.04
N GLU A 584 11.74 -10.14 -15.94
CA GLU A 584 13.19 -10.29 -16.05
C GLU A 584 13.91 -9.83 -14.77
N ALA A 585 13.45 -8.72 -14.17
CA ALA A 585 14.02 -8.20 -12.93
C ALA A 585 13.61 -9.01 -11.69
N ARG A 586 12.43 -9.65 -11.71
CA ARG A 586 11.92 -10.50 -10.63
C ARG A 586 11.00 -11.61 -11.20
N PRO A 587 11.54 -12.81 -11.48
CA PRO A 587 10.78 -13.89 -12.13
C PRO A 587 9.57 -14.42 -11.34
N ILE A 588 9.52 -14.16 -10.04
CA ILE A 588 8.41 -14.54 -9.15
C ILE A 588 7.38 -13.42 -8.95
N ALA A 589 7.43 -12.35 -9.75
CA ALA A 589 6.55 -11.20 -9.59
C ALA A 589 5.09 -11.58 -9.87
N THR A 590 4.20 -11.17 -8.95
CA THR A 590 2.74 -11.26 -9.10
C THR A 590 2.15 -9.89 -8.78
N PRO A 591 2.12 -8.94 -9.74
CA PRO A 591 1.68 -7.57 -9.48
C PRO A 591 0.29 -7.49 -8.87
N ASN A 592 0.14 -6.71 -7.81
CA ASN A 592 -1.17 -6.38 -7.21
C ASN A 592 -2.07 -5.76 -8.28
N LEU A 593 -3.19 -6.41 -8.60
CA LEU A 593 -4.02 -6.03 -9.76
C LEU A 593 -4.78 -4.73 -9.53
N TRP A 594 -5.09 -4.38 -8.28
CA TRP A 594 -5.70 -3.09 -7.97
C TRP A 594 -4.78 -1.92 -8.31
N ILE A 595 -3.50 -2.01 -7.93
CA ILE A 595 -2.47 -1.02 -8.27
C ILE A 595 -2.33 -0.91 -9.80
N VAL A 596 -2.30 -2.05 -10.50
CA VAL A 596 -2.19 -2.08 -11.96
C VAL A 596 -3.43 -1.46 -12.63
N GLU A 597 -4.63 -1.70 -12.11
CA GLU A 597 -5.87 -1.09 -12.62
C GLU A 597 -5.90 0.43 -12.45
N LEU A 598 -5.46 0.93 -11.29
CA LEU A 598 -5.32 2.37 -11.06
C LEU A 598 -4.29 2.99 -12.02
N ALA A 599 -3.16 2.31 -12.23
CA ALA A 599 -2.12 2.75 -13.16
C ALA A 599 -2.59 2.73 -14.62
N ASP A 600 -3.30 1.67 -15.02
CA ASP A 600 -3.87 1.51 -16.35
C ASP A 600 -4.77 2.70 -16.71
N GLU A 601 -5.64 3.10 -15.80
CA GLU A 601 -6.50 4.26 -16.01
C GLU A 601 -5.74 5.58 -15.96
N ALA A 602 -4.88 5.78 -14.95
CA ALA A 602 -4.11 7.02 -14.80
C ALA A 602 -3.26 7.30 -16.05
N LEU A 603 -2.81 6.24 -16.73
CA LEU A 603 -2.05 6.30 -17.99
C LEU A 603 -2.92 6.21 -19.25
N GLY A 604 -4.23 6.04 -19.13
CA GLY A 604 -5.16 5.91 -20.25
C GLY A 604 -4.91 4.69 -21.14
N ARG A 605 -4.64 3.52 -20.54
CA ARG A 605 -4.27 2.26 -21.23
C ARG A 605 -5.44 1.36 -21.61
N ASP A 606 -6.66 1.69 -21.17
CA ASP A 606 -7.90 1.01 -21.56
C ASP A 606 -7.96 -0.49 -21.27
N GLY A 607 -7.30 -0.93 -20.19
CA GLY A 607 -7.22 -2.32 -19.75
C GLY A 607 -5.97 -3.05 -20.22
N LYS A 608 -5.22 -2.51 -21.18
CA LYS A 608 -4.05 -3.17 -21.77
C LYS A 608 -2.94 -3.45 -20.75
N LEU A 609 -2.77 -2.60 -19.75
CA LEU A 609 -1.75 -2.81 -18.72
C LEU A 609 -2.17 -3.93 -17.75
N VAL A 610 -3.46 -3.98 -17.42
CA VAL A 610 -4.04 -5.06 -16.60
C VAL A 610 -3.95 -6.39 -17.34
N ASP A 611 -4.31 -6.41 -18.63
CA ASP A 611 -4.28 -7.61 -19.46
C ASP A 611 -2.84 -8.14 -19.60
N ALA A 612 -1.86 -7.25 -19.77
CA ALA A 612 -0.44 -7.61 -19.76
C ALA A 612 -0.01 -8.23 -18.42
N ALA A 613 -0.44 -7.68 -17.28
CA ALA A 613 -0.11 -8.23 -15.96
C ALA A 613 -0.76 -9.61 -15.74
N GLN A 614 -2.03 -9.78 -16.12
CA GLN A 614 -2.79 -11.03 -15.94
C GLN A 614 -2.22 -12.16 -16.79
N LEU A 615 -1.90 -11.88 -18.06
CA LEU A 615 -1.36 -12.88 -18.98
C LEU A 615 -0.12 -13.57 -18.39
N TYR A 616 0.77 -12.80 -17.76
CA TYR A 616 1.96 -13.36 -17.09
C TYR A 616 1.65 -14.09 -15.78
N GLN A 617 0.66 -13.68 -15.00
CA GLN A 617 0.25 -14.41 -13.79
C GLN A 617 -0.24 -15.82 -14.13
N ASP A 618 -1.02 -15.95 -15.20
CA ASP A 618 -1.55 -17.23 -15.68
C ASP A 618 -0.42 -18.19 -16.14
N PHE A 619 0.69 -17.65 -16.68
CA PHE A 619 1.88 -18.44 -17.06
C PHE A 619 2.73 -18.88 -15.86
N VAL A 620 2.84 -18.06 -14.81
CA VAL A 620 3.70 -18.32 -13.64
C VAL A 620 3.01 -19.22 -12.61
N SER A 621 1.68 -19.28 -12.62
CA SER A 621 0.87 -20.10 -11.70
C SER A 621 -0.06 -21.09 -12.43
N PRO A 622 0.44 -22.18 -13.06
CA PRO A 622 -0.42 -23.17 -13.73
C PRO A 622 -1.32 -24.02 -12.81
N GLY A 623 -1.55 -23.61 -11.55
CA GLY A 623 -2.00 -24.50 -10.47
C GLY A 623 -3.22 -24.08 -9.64
N HIS A 624 -3.92 -22.99 -9.96
CA HIS A 624 -5.12 -22.58 -9.21
C HIS A 624 -6.35 -22.37 -10.10
N VAL A 625 -6.61 -23.33 -10.98
CA VAL A 625 -7.93 -23.50 -11.59
C VAL A 625 -8.57 -24.72 -10.95
N PHE A 626 -9.46 -24.51 -9.97
CA PHE A 626 -10.65 -25.35 -9.72
C PHE A 626 -11.72 -24.55 -8.97
#